data_AF-A0A5E5P4F5-F1
#
_entry.id   AF-A0A5E5P4F5-F1
#
_cell.length_a   1.000
_cell.length_b   1.000
_cell.length_c   1.000
_cell.angle_alpha   90.00
_cell.angle_beta   90.00
_cell.angle_gamma   90.00
#
_symmetry.space_group_name_H-M   'P 1'
#
loop_
_entity.id
_entity.type
_entity.pdbx_description
1 polymer ?
#
loop_
_entity_poly.entity_id
_entity_poly.type
_entity_poly.pdbx_seq_one_letter_code
_entity_poly.pdbx_strand_id
1 'polypeptide(L)'
;MAGLTKAQKAEKVAAEARAKTLAVAGLTEEQFAALGDEEKAKILTTLDATAAAPKGYGDDDGPTLVKMIRDVEGYPEPHEAQVHPDEVDNYRPGGWTEA
;
A
#
# COMPACT_ATOMS: atom_id res chain seq x y z
N MET A 1 -18.19 -29.52 11.05
CA MET A 1 -17.19 -28.44 10.86
C MET A 1 -17.66 -27.24 11.66
N ALA A 2 -17.08 -27.00 12.83
CA ALA A 2 -17.51 -25.89 13.69
C ALA A 2 -17.09 -24.57 13.02
N GLY A 3 -18.06 -23.86 12.44
CA GLY A 3 -17.84 -22.50 11.96
C GLY A 3 -17.65 -21.57 13.16
N LEU A 4 -16.63 -20.71 13.09
CA LEU A 4 -16.38 -19.66 14.08
C LEU A 4 -17.66 -18.85 14.30
N THR A 5 -18.08 -18.72 15.56
CA THR A 5 -19.23 -17.91 15.96
C THR A 5 -18.99 -16.44 15.59
N LYS A 6 -20.07 -15.63 15.50
CA LYS A 6 -19.97 -14.20 15.16
C LYS A 6 -18.99 -13.45 16.09
N ALA A 7 -18.94 -13.82 17.37
CA ALA A 7 -18.01 -13.28 18.35
C ALA A 7 -16.55 -13.64 18.01
N GLN A 8 -16.28 -14.91 17.70
CA GLN A 8 -14.93 -15.37 17.35
C GLN A 8 -14.43 -14.77 16.03
N LYS A 9 -15.33 -14.47 15.08
CA LYS A 9 -14.98 -13.73 13.85
C LYS A 9 -14.60 -12.28 14.17
N ALA A 10 -15.34 -11.60 15.05
CA ALA A 10 -15.02 -10.24 15.44
C ALA A 10 -13.67 -10.16 16.17
N GLU A 11 -13.41 -11.11 17.06
CA GLU A 11 -12.13 -11.22 17.76
C GLU A 11 -10.97 -11.49 16.80
N LYS A 12 -11.16 -12.40 15.84
CA LYS A 12 -10.16 -12.67 14.79
C LYS A 12 -9.89 -11.41 13.95
N VAL A 13 -10.92 -10.67 13.56
CA VAL A 13 -10.75 -9.42 12.80
C VAL A 13 -10.02 -8.36 13.62
N ALA A 14 -10.32 -8.25 14.92
CA ALA A 14 -9.63 -7.33 15.81
C ALA A 14 -8.16 -7.71 16.01
N ALA A 15 -7.86 -9.00 16.17
CA ALA A 15 -6.50 -9.52 16.29
C ALA A 15 -5.72 -9.34 14.98
N GLU A 16 -6.35 -9.61 13.83
CA GLU A 16 -5.75 -9.47 12.50
C GLU A 16 -5.53 -8.01 12.15
N ALA A 17 -6.43 -7.10 12.56
CA ALA A 17 -6.23 -5.67 12.46
C ALA A 17 -5.02 -5.22 13.29
N ARG A 18 -4.93 -5.64 14.56
CA ARG A 18 -3.78 -5.32 15.43
C ARG A 18 -2.45 -5.86 14.88
N ALA A 19 -2.44 -7.11 14.44
CA ALA A 19 -1.26 -7.73 13.83
C ALA A 19 -0.85 -6.98 12.55
N LYS A 20 -1.82 -6.54 11.75
CA LYS A 20 -1.56 -5.74 10.56
C LYS A 20 -1.04 -4.35 10.90
N THR A 21 -1.57 -3.69 11.94
CA THR A 21 -1.09 -2.42 12.47
C THR A 21 0.38 -2.53 12.90
N LEU A 22 0.74 -3.57 13.64
CA LEU A 22 2.13 -3.85 14.05
C LEU A 22 3.04 -4.14 12.84
N ALA A 23 2.56 -4.93 11.87
CA ALA A 23 3.31 -5.25 10.66
C ALA A 23 3.56 -4.02 9.76
N VAL A 24 2.59 -3.10 9.62
CA VAL A 24 2.77 -1.86 8.86
C VAL A 24 3.79 -0.94 9.54
N ALA A 25 3.83 -0.91 10.87
CA ALA A 25 4.85 -0.19 11.61
C ALA A 25 6.24 -0.86 11.56
N GLY A 26 6.35 -2.07 11.01
CA GLY A 26 7.59 -2.86 11.06
C GLY A 26 8.00 -3.26 12.48
N LEU A 27 7.07 -3.24 13.43
CA LEU A 27 7.32 -3.46 14.85
C LEU A 27 6.80 -4.83 15.29
N THR A 28 7.62 -5.53 16.06
CA THR A 28 7.18 -6.71 16.81
C THR A 28 6.32 -6.30 18.01
N GLU A 29 5.52 -7.22 18.52
CA GLU A 29 4.68 -6.98 19.70
C GLU A 29 5.54 -6.61 20.92
N GLU A 30 6.75 -7.17 21.03
CA GLU A 30 7.71 -6.83 22.09
C GLU A 30 8.28 -5.43 21.93
N GLN A 31 8.61 -5.02 20.70
CA GLN A 31 9.06 -3.65 20.43
C GLN A 31 7.94 -2.64 20.69
N PHE A 32 6.71 -2.94 20.26
CA PHE A 32 5.57 -2.10 20.56
C PHE A 32 5.30 -2.02 22.06
N ALA A 33 5.39 -3.13 22.80
CA ALA A 33 5.22 -3.13 24.25
C ALA A 33 6.32 -2.35 24.99
N ALA A 34 7.56 -2.36 24.46
CA ALA A 34 8.70 -1.64 24.99
C ALA A 34 8.67 -0.12 24.73
N LEU A 35 7.85 0.36 23.80
CA LEU A 35 7.66 1.79 23.54
C LEU A 35 6.88 2.47 24.67
N GLY A 36 7.16 3.76 24.90
CA GLY A 36 6.39 4.58 25.82
C GLY A 36 4.95 4.79 25.33
N ASP A 37 4.04 5.12 26.25
CA ASP A 37 2.62 5.31 25.92
C ASP A 37 2.39 6.41 24.87
N GLU A 38 3.24 7.45 24.85
CA GLU A 38 3.20 8.51 23.82
C GLU A 38 3.60 7.99 22.42
N GLU A 39 4.63 7.16 22.33
CA GLU A 39 5.09 6.58 21.05
C GLU A 39 4.06 5.59 20.51
N LYS A 40 3.48 4.76 21.40
CA LYS A 40 2.36 3.87 21.06
C LYS A 40 1.17 4.64 20.50
N ALA A 41 0.79 5.74 21.16
CA ALA A 41 -0.33 6.59 20.73
C ALA A 41 -0.04 7.27 19.38
N LYS A 42 1.21 7.71 19.15
CA LYS A 42 1.62 8.32 17.89
C LYS A 42 1.58 7.31 16.74
N ILE A 43 2.09 6.10 16.96
CA ILE A 43 2.03 4.99 15.99
C ILE A 43 0.57 4.64 15.68
N LEU A 44 -0.29 4.50 16.70
CA LEU A 44 -1.71 4.21 16.49
C LEU A 44 -2.40 5.33 15.69
N THR A 45 -2.10 6.59 16.01
CA THR A 45 -2.72 7.77 15.37
C THR A 45 -2.26 7.94 13.92
N THR A 46 -0.96 7.77 13.65
CA THR A 46 -0.41 7.77 12.30
C THR A 46 -0.98 6.62 11.48
N LEU A 47 -1.16 5.44 12.10
CA LEU A 47 -1.75 4.29 11.42
C LEU A 47 -3.24 4.45 11.14
N ASP A 48 -4.01 5.03 12.04
CA ASP A 48 -5.44 5.35 11.82
C ASP A 48 -5.60 6.39 10.69
N ALA A 49 -4.70 7.39 10.63
CA ALA A 49 -4.64 8.36 9.54
C ALA A 49 -4.28 7.70 8.20
N THR A 50 -3.37 6.73 8.18
CA THR A 50 -3.06 5.93 6.97
C THR A 50 -4.12 4.88 6.62
N ALA A 51 -4.94 4.46 7.59
CA ALA A 51 -6.02 3.49 7.39
C ALA A 51 -7.32 4.15 6.84
N ALA A 52 -7.46 5.47 6.99
CA ALA A 52 -8.55 6.26 6.39
C ALA A 52 -8.30 6.63 4.92
N ALA A 53 -7.08 6.42 4.40
CA ALA A 53 -6.84 6.49 2.97
C ALA A 53 -7.51 5.29 2.29
N PRO A 54 -8.31 5.48 1.22
CA PRO A 54 -8.83 4.36 0.46
C PRO A 54 -7.64 3.50 0.02
N LYS A 55 -7.80 2.18 0.04
CA LYS A 55 -6.85 1.25 -0.58
C LYS A 55 -6.57 1.70 -2.02
N GLY A 56 -5.49 2.43 -2.21
CA GLY A 56 -4.98 2.88 -3.47
C GLY A 56 -3.54 3.23 -3.20
N TYR A 57 -2.64 2.35 -3.63
CA TYR A 57 -1.19 2.53 -3.72
C TYR A 57 -0.55 3.28 -2.54
N GLY A 58 0.05 2.52 -1.62
CA GLY A 58 0.77 3.08 -0.49
C GLY A 58 1.80 4.12 -0.93
N ASP A 59 1.79 5.25 -0.23
CA ASP A 59 2.95 6.12 -0.05
C ASP A 59 4.05 5.27 0.64
N ASP A 60 5.09 4.72 -0.02
CA ASP A 60 6.10 5.31 -0.92
C ASP A 60 7.23 5.96 -0.09
N ASP A 61 8.28 5.21 0.29
CA ASP A 61 9.59 5.21 -0.41
C ASP A 61 9.73 4.22 -1.57
N GLY A 62 8.71 4.09 -2.43
CA GLY A 62 8.88 3.52 -3.76
C GLY A 62 9.47 4.58 -4.69
N PRO A 63 10.08 4.18 -5.82
CA PRO A 63 10.52 5.16 -6.79
C PRO A 63 9.31 5.83 -7.44
N THR A 64 9.39 7.16 -7.56
CA THR A 64 8.39 7.97 -8.26
C THR A 64 8.11 7.40 -9.64
N LEU A 65 6.89 6.89 -9.85
CA LEU A 65 6.47 6.32 -11.12
C LEU A 65 6.46 7.39 -12.21
N VAL A 66 6.94 7.02 -13.40
CA VAL A 66 6.98 7.88 -14.58
C VAL A 66 5.71 7.72 -15.39
N LYS A 67 5.04 8.83 -15.71
CA LYS A 67 3.87 8.81 -16.59
C LYS A 67 4.32 8.68 -18.04
N MET A 68 3.90 7.61 -18.69
CA MET A 68 4.15 7.31 -20.09
C MET A 68 2.84 7.47 -20.89
N ILE A 69 2.94 8.03 -22.09
CA ILE A 69 1.86 8.21 -23.07
C ILE A 69 2.25 7.62 -24.42
N ARG A 70 1.28 7.22 -25.24
CA ARG A 70 1.52 6.81 -26.64
C ARG A 70 0.41 7.28 -27.56
N ASP A 71 0.72 7.32 -28.85
CA ASP A 71 -0.19 7.79 -29.89
C ASP A 71 -1.53 7.02 -29.89
N VAL A 72 -2.63 7.76 -29.96
CA VAL A 72 -4.01 7.22 -29.93
C VAL A 72 -4.45 6.69 -31.29
N GLU A 73 -3.96 7.28 -32.38
CA GLU A 73 -4.27 6.89 -33.74
C GLU A 73 -3.41 5.70 -34.20
N GLY A 74 -2.19 5.57 -33.64
CA GLY A 74 -1.22 4.54 -33.99
C GLY A 74 -1.28 3.24 -33.19
N TYR A 75 -1.87 3.24 -31.99
CA TYR A 75 -1.87 2.09 -31.07
C TYR A 75 -3.24 1.89 -30.42
N PRO A 76 -3.64 0.66 -30.05
CA PRO A 76 -4.86 0.44 -29.28
C PRO A 76 -4.69 0.91 -27.82
N GLU A 77 -5.81 1.16 -27.12
CA GLU A 77 -5.82 1.39 -25.67
C GLU A 77 -5.08 0.27 -24.91
N PRO A 78 -4.41 0.57 -23.78
CA PRO A 78 -4.31 1.87 -23.10
C PRO A 78 -3.32 2.82 -23.76
N HIS A 79 -3.55 4.14 -23.65
CA HIS A 79 -2.63 5.18 -24.15
C HIS A 79 -1.86 5.91 -23.05
N GLU A 80 -2.17 5.62 -21.78
CA GLU A 80 -1.48 6.15 -20.61
C GLU A 80 -1.08 5.00 -19.69
N ALA A 81 0.12 5.08 -19.12
CA ALA A 81 0.62 4.12 -18.14
C ALA A 81 1.49 4.82 -17.08
N GLN A 82 1.42 4.34 -15.84
CA GLN A 82 2.40 4.68 -14.81
C GLN A 82 3.44 3.56 -14.79
N VAL A 83 4.68 3.90 -15.11
CA VAL A 83 5.77 2.95 -15.35
C VAL A 83 6.89 3.21 -14.37
N HIS A 84 7.52 2.15 -13.88
CA HIS A 84 8.70 2.26 -13.03
C HIS A 84 9.86 2.89 -13.84
N PRO A 85 10.72 3.74 -13.25
CA PRO A 85 11.83 4.36 -13.98
C PRO A 85 12.74 3.34 -14.70
N ASP A 86 13.03 2.20 -14.06
CA ASP A 86 13.82 1.12 -14.68
C ASP A 86 13.15 0.44 -15.89
N GLU A 87 11.83 0.58 -16.03
CA GLU A 87 11.05 -0.02 -17.10
C GLU A 87 10.76 0.96 -18.25
N VAL A 88 11.09 2.25 -18.12
CA VAL A 88 10.83 3.27 -19.16
C VAL A 88 11.48 2.88 -20.50
N ASP A 89 12.72 2.39 -20.46
CA ASP A 89 13.43 1.95 -21.68
C ASP A 89 12.77 0.76 -22.37
N ASN A 90 12.07 -0.11 -21.62
CA ASN A 90 11.31 -1.23 -22.19
C ASN A 90 10.04 -0.74 -22.91
N TYR A 91 9.50 0.42 -22.52
CA TYR A 91 8.29 0.99 -23.09
C TYR A 91 8.56 1.80 -24.36
N ARG A 92 9.73 2.46 -24.48
CA ARG A 92 10.10 3.28 -25.66
C ARG A 92 9.95 2.56 -27.01
N PRO A 93 10.39 1.29 -27.20
CA PRO A 93 10.17 0.55 -28.45
C PRO A 93 8.71 0.35 -28.84
N GLY A 94 7.80 0.38 -27.86
CA GLY A 94 6.35 0.26 -28.06
C GLY A 94 5.66 1.58 -28.44
N GLY A 95 6.42 2.61 -28.79
CA GLY A 95 5.89 3.93 -29.14
C GLY A 95 5.47 4.77 -27.94
N TRP A 96 5.92 4.41 -26.73
CA TRP A 96 5.62 5.16 -25.52
C TRP A 96 6.67 6.25 -25.28
N THR A 97 6.20 7.42 -24.87
CA THR A 97 7.00 8.60 -24.50
C THR A 97 6.59 9.13 -23.13
N GLU A 98 7.52 9.70 -22.38
CA GLU A 98 7.23 10.36 -21.11
C GLU A 98 6.32 11.58 -21.34
N ALA A 99 5.34 11.80 -20.46
CA ALA A 99 4.30 12.84 -20.60
C ALA A 99 4.74 14.24 -20.16
#